data_AF-A0A7H0SMZ4-F1
#
_entry.id   AF-A0A7H0SMZ4-F1
#
_cell.length_a   1.000
_cell.length_b   1.000
_cell.length_c   1.000
_cell.angle_alpha   90.00
_cell.angle_beta   90.00
_cell.angle_gamma   90.00
#
_symmetry.space_group_name_H-M   'P 1'
#
loop_
_entity.id
_entity.type
_entity.pdbx_description
1 polymer ?
#
loop_
_entity_poly.entity_id
_entity_poly.type
_entity_poly.pdbx_seq_one_letter_code
_entity_poly.pdbx_strand_id
1 'polypeptide(L)'
;MNIIRRHDDGILRIAGIPVGGMSGLTSESRLRSFEPENPHFFIPRRLGVGWDLNLGAVAVRLGMIRPDDSIPDLATYIPQKIYTAAHLTPWLNTCIIHACAWKLSQKPQVISNWGLSGKPRHRTSGNKMALHTLIANSALLFYAFSSPAPGPEKTSSYPELVSSAEVVSLQLALILNALASYRIPPSSARRPVSAAAGLILAPVLSTALCVGIVKSALHHLDRELRNQKNARSHQ
;
A
#
# COMPACT_ATOMS: atom_id res chain seq x y z
N MET A 1 -24.24 -26.45 12.49
CA MET A 1 -23.90 -25.12 11.94
C MET A 1 -22.63 -25.27 11.12
N ASN A 2 -22.66 -25.15 9.79
CA ASN A 2 -21.47 -25.36 8.96
C ASN A 2 -20.50 -24.18 9.08
N ILE A 3 -19.37 -24.42 9.75
CA ILE A 3 -18.34 -23.43 10.10
C ILE A 3 -17.52 -22.99 8.89
N ILE A 4 -17.48 -23.82 7.84
CA ILE A 4 -16.76 -23.54 6.59
C ILE A 4 -17.78 -23.42 5.47
N ARG A 5 -17.79 -22.28 4.76
CA ARG A 5 -18.62 -22.07 3.58
C ARG A 5 -17.81 -21.36 2.50
N ARG A 6 -17.96 -21.81 1.26
CA ARG A 6 -17.58 -21.03 0.08
C ARG A 6 -18.85 -20.32 -0.39
N HIS A 7 -18.83 -18.99 -0.46
CA HIS A 7 -19.97 -18.20 -0.93
C HIS A 7 -19.95 -18.09 -2.46
N ASP A 8 -21.05 -17.60 -3.05
CA ASP A 8 -21.21 -17.40 -4.50
C ASP A 8 -20.19 -16.42 -5.09
N ASP A 9 -19.57 -15.59 -4.24
CA ASP A 9 -18.44 -14.71 -4.55
C ASP A 9 -17.10 -15.48 -4.74
N GLY A 10 -17.10 -16.81 -4.58
CA GLY A 10 -15.92 -17.66 -4.67
C GLY A 10 -15.00 -17.60 -3.44
N ILE A 11 -15.38 -16.84 -2.41
CA ILE A 11 -14.54 -16.57 -1.23
C ILE A 11 -14.82 -17.61 -0.15
N LEU A 12 -13.74 -18.21 0.36
CA LEU A 12 -13.81 -19.11 1.50
C LEU A 12 -14.02 -18.28 2.78
N ARG A 13 -15.02 -18.66 3.58
CA ARG A 13 -15.27 -18.07 4.90
C ARG A 13 -15.23 -19.13 5.98
N ILE A 14 -14.47 -18.88 7.05
CA ILE A 14 -14.39 -19.71 8.25
C ILE A 14 -15.02 -18.92 9.39
N ALA A 15 -16.09 -19.43 9.99
CA ALA A 15 -16.89 -18.73 11.00
C ALA A 15 -17.32 -17.31 10.56
N GLY A 16 -17.60 -17.12 9.26
CA GLY A 16 -17.97 -15.83 8.68
C GLY A 16 -16.79 -14.91 8.32
N ILE A 17 -15.56 -15.29 8.68
CA ILE A 17 -14.35 -14.52 8.38
C ILE A 17 -13.79 -14.94 7.02
N PRO A 18 -13.58 -14.01 6.08
CA PRO A 18 -13.02 -14.35 4.78
C PRO A 18 -11.56 -14.79 4.88
N VAL A 19 -11.21 -15.75 4.04
CA VAL A 19 -9.87 -16.35 3.93
C VAL A 19 -9.39 -16.22 2.48
N GLY A 20 -8.46 -15.31 2.25
CA GLY A 20 -7.75 -15.13 1.00
C GLY A 20 -6.59 -16.12 0.86
N GLY A 21 -6.50 -16.78 -0.29
CA GLY A 21 -5.38 -17.66 -0.66
C GLY A 21 -4.38 -16.98 -1.58
N MET A 22 -3.34 -17.70 -2.03
CA MET A 22 -2.38 -17.17 -3.02
C MET A 22 -3.02 -16.78 -4.36
N SER A 23 -4.22 -17.27 -4.66
CA SER A 23 -5.07 -16.81 -5.76
C SER A 23 -5.52 -15.34 -5.61
N GLY A 24 -5.33 -14.72 -4.44
CA GLY A 24 -5.59 -13.30 -4.16
C GLY A 24 -4.45 -12.36 -4.53
N LEU A 25 -3.52 -12.78 -5.40
CA LEU A 25 -2.46 -11.93 -5.97
C LEU A 25 -2.71 -11.54 -7.45
N THR A 26 -3.91 -11.81 -7.97
CA THR A 26 -4.32 -11.40 -9.32
C THR A 26 -4.43 -9.89 -9.45
N SER A 27 -4.38 -9.37 -10.68
CA SER A 27 -4.57 -7.95 -10.98
C SER A 27 -5.87 -7.39 -10.39
N GLU A 28 -6.99 -8.09 -10.54
CA GLU A 28 -8.29 -7.69 -9.97
C GLU A 28 -8.24 -7.58 -8.45
N SER A 29 -7.65 -8.58 -7.78
CA SER A 29 -7.56 -8.58 -6.33
C SER A 29 -6.78 -7.38 -5.78
N ARG A 30 -5.71 -6.97 -6.47
CA ARG A 30 -4.86 -5.80 -6.15
C ARG A 30 -5.56 -4.46 -6.35
N LEU A 31 -6.63 -4.42 -7.14
CA LEU A 31 -7.43 -3.22 -7.33
C LEU A 31 -8.49 -3.05 -6.26
N ARG A 32 -8.96 -4.14 -5.62
CA ARG A 32 -10.04 -4.08 -4.62
C ARG A 32 -9.81 -3.11 -3.45
N SER A 33 -8.56 -2.87 -3.04
CA SER A 33 -8.25 -1.90 -1.97
C SER A 33 -8.46 -0.47 -2.40
N PHE A 34 -8.61 -0.21 -3.69
CA PHE A 34 -8.95 1.09 -4.24
C PHE A 34 -9.99 0.93 -5.34
N GLU A 35 -11.22 0.64 -4.94
CA GLU A 35 -12.38 0.47 -5.81
C GLU A 35 -13.46 1.50 -5.42
N PRO A 36 -13.43 2.72 -6.01
CA PRO A 36 -14.33 3.82 -5.61
C PRO A 36 -15.82 3.52 -5.81
N GLU A 37 -16.15 2.69 -6.80
CA GLU A 37 -17.52 2.27 -7.14
C GLU A 37 -18.13 1.37 -6.06
N ASN A 38 -17.29 0.61 -5.35
CA ASN A 38 -17.74 -0.31 -4.32
C ASN A 38 -17.91 0.46 -3.00
N PRO A 39 -19.15 0.62 -2.48
CA PRO A 39 -19.40 1.44 -1.30
C PRO A 39 -18.96 0.78 0.01
N HIS A 40 -18.55 -0.48 0.00
CA HIS A 40 -18.17 -1.21 1.21
C HIS A 40 -16.78 -0.82 1.68
N PHE A 41 -16.67 -0.33 2.91
CA PHE A 41 -15.37 -0.03 3.53
C PHE A 41 -14.54 -1.27 3.79
N PHE A 42 -15.17 -2.37 4.20
CA PHE A 42 -14.47 -3.62 4.50
C PHE A 42 -14.66 -4.58 3.34
N ILE A 43 -13.53 -5.00 2.77
CA ILE A 43 -13.49 -5.99 1.71
C ILE A 43 -12.74 -7.24 2.18
N PRO A 44 -13.04 -8.42 1.64
CA PRO A 44 -12.30 -9.63 1.96
C PRO A 44 -10.79 -9.47 1.72
N ARG A 45 -9.98 -9.89 2.69
CA ARG A 45 -8.53 -9.78 2.63
C ARG A 45 -7.96 -10.57 1.47
N ARG A 46 -6.98 -9.98 0.76
CA ARG A 46 -6.30 -10.61 -0.39
C ARG A 46 -5.50 -11.84 -0.01
N LEU A 47 -4.70 -11.70 1.04
CA LEU A 47 -3.81 -12.73 1.55
C LEU A 47 -4.07 -12.94 3.04
N GLY A 48 -4.45 -14.16 3.42
CA GLY A 48 -4.69 -14.52 4.81
C GLY A 48 -6.13 -14.27 5.25
N VAL A 49 -6.32 -14.10 6.56
CA VAL A 49 -7.65 -14.12 7.19
C VAL A 49 -8.10 -12.70 7.56
N GLY A 50 -9.36 -12.39 7.30
CA GLY A 50 -10.00 -11.15 7.73
C GLY A 50 -10.31 -10.19 6.59
N TRP A 51 -10.31 -8.90 6.91
CA TRP A 51 -10.77 -7.83 6.02
C TRP A 51 -9.64 -6.85 5.72
N ASP A 52 -9.63 -6.33 4.50
CA ASP A 52 -8.87 -5.16 4.08
C ASP A 52 -9.81 -3.95 3.99
N LEU A 53 -9.22 -2.74 3.99
CA LEU A 53 -9.97 -1.50 3.83
C LEU A 53 -10.01 -1.11 2.36
N ASN A 54 -11.20 -0.83 1.83
CA ASN A 54 -11.36 -0.18 0.53
C ASN A 54 -11.09 1.32 0.70
N LEU A 55 -9.87 1.73 0.38
CA LEU A 55 -9.40 3.11 0.39
C LEU A 55 -10.13 3.98 -0.63
N GLY A 56 -10.65 3.39 -1.72
CA GLY A 56 -11.51 4.08 -2.69
C GLY A 56 -12.82 4.54 -2.05
N ALA A 57 -13.52 3.64 -1.36
CA ALA A 57 -14.74 3.97 -0.61
C ALA A 57 -14.49 5.05 0.47
N VAL A 58 -13.34 4.97 1.16
CA VAL A 58 -12.93 6.00 2.13
C VAL A 58 -12.74 7.35 1.44
N ALA A 59 -12.02 7.40 0.32
CA ALA A 59 -11.78 8.63 -0.43
C ALA A 59 -13.08 9.26 -0.96
N VAL A 60 -14.00 8.44 -1.48
CA VAL A 60 -15.35 8.87 -1.90
C VAL A 60 -16.12 9.45 -0.73
N ARG A 61 -16.14 8.76 0.42
CA ARG A 61 -16.86 9.23 1.61
C ARG A 61 -16.31 10.54 2.16
N LEU A 62 -15.01 10.78 2.00
CA LEU A 62 -14.34 12.04 2.35
C LEU A 62 -14.49 13.13 1.27
N GLY A 63 -15.20 12.87 0.18
CA GLY A 63 -15.41 13.82 -0.92
C GLY A 63 -14.14 14.13 -1.72
N MET A 64 -13.13 13.25 -1.68
CA MET A 64 -11.85 13.48 -2.36
C MET A 64 -11.89 13.13 -3.85
N ILE A 65 -12.71 12.15 -4.21
CA ILE A 65 -12.95 11.62 -5.57
C ILE A 65 -14.43 11.22 -5.70
N ARG A 66 -14.89 11.00 -6.93
CA ARG A 66 -16.23 10.48 -7.21
C ARG A 66 -16.23 8.95 -7.33
N PRO A 67 -17.39 8.29 -7.18
CA PRO A 67 -17.49 6.84 -7.33
C PRO A 67 -17.05 6.33 -8.72
N ASP A 68 -17.21 7.12 -9.77
CA ASP A 68 -16.83 6.81 -11.17
C ASP A 68 -15.35 7.07 -11.48
N ASP A 69 -14.57 7.58 -10.52
CA ASP A 69 -13.15 7.92 -10.75
C ASP A 69 -12.24 6.71 -10.49
N SER A 70 -12.47 5.59 -11.19
CA SER A 70 -11.65 4.38 -11.07
C SER A 70 -10.27 4.53 -11.76
N ILE A 71 -9.22 3.95 -11.17
CA ILE A 71 -7.87 3.98 -11.80
C ILE A 71 -7.84 3.22 -13.13
N PRO A 72 -8.48 2.04 -13.27
CA PRO A 72 -8.56 1.35 -14.57
C PRO A 72 -9.18 2.22 -15.68
N ASP A 73 -10.27 2.94 -15.39
CA ASP A 73 -10.94 3.78 -16.40
C ASP A 73 -10.11 5.01 -16.79
N LEU A 74 -9.34 5.53 -15.84
CA LEU A 74 -8.46 6.67 -16.05
C LEU A 74 -7.08 6.29 -16.59
N ALA A 75 -6.78 5.00 -16.78
CA ALA A 75 -5.43 4.49 -17.02
C ALA A 75 -4.74 5.13 -18.24
N THR A 76 -5.50 5.42 -19.31
CA THR A 76 -5.00 6.06 -20.54
C THR A 76 -4.60 7.52 -20.35
N TYR A 77 -5.15 8.20 -19.33
CA TYR A 77 -4.89 9.59 -19.03
C TYR A 77 -3.81 9.79 -17.95
N ILE A 78 -3.36 8.71 -17.29
CA ILE A 78 -2.30 8.78 -16.29
C ILE A 78 -0.97 9.19 -16.96
N PRO A 79 -0.34 10.30 -16.53
CA PRO A 79 0.92 10.74 -17.12
C PRO A 79 2.05 9.72 -16.92
N GLN A 80 2.91 9.53 -17.93
CA GLN A 80 4.05 8.60 -17.86
C GLN A 80 4.95 8.81 -16.64
N LYS A 81 5.13 10.07 -16.21
CA LYS A 81 5.91 10.43 -15.01
C LYS A 81 5.40 9.75 -13.74
N ILE A 82 4.08 9.53 -13.64
CA ILE A 82 3.46 8.85 -12.49
C ILE A 82 3.82 7.36 -12.50
N TYR A 83 3.77 6.70 -13.66
CA TYR A 83 4.25 5.31 -13.78
C TYR A 83 5.73 5.19 -13.43
N THR A 84 6.56 6.10 -13.93
CA THR A 84 7.99 6.13 -13.59
C THR A 84 8.20 6.33 -12.09
N ALA A 85 7.49 7.26 -11.46
CA ALA A 85 7.57 7.48 -10.02
C ALA A 85 7.12 6.23 -9.24
N ALA A 86 5.97 5.65 -9.57
CA ALA A 86 5.44 4.46 -8.92
C ALA A 86 6.38 3.25 -9.02
N HIS A 87 7.14 3.13 -10.11
CA HIS A 87 8.15 2.09 -10.28
C HIS A 87 9.43 2.39 -9.48
N LEU A 88 9.91 3.63 -9.49
CA LEU A 88 11.19 3.99 -8.86
C LEU A 88 11.12 4.16 -7.34
N THR A 89 10.02 4.69 -6.80
CA THR A 89 9.91 5.02 -5.37
C THR A 89 10.11 3.80 -4.45
N PRO A 90 9.54 2.61 -4.72
CA PRO A 90 9.78 1.42 -3.90
C PRO A 90 11.28 1.03 -3.80
N TRP A 91 12.04 1.24 -4.88
CA TRP A 91 13.48 0.98 -4.91
C TRP A 91 14.27 2.04 -4.15
N LEU A 92 13.91 3.32 -4.29
CA LEU A 92 14.53 4.39 -3.49
C LEU A 92 14.33 4.16 -1.99
N ASN A 93 13.12 3.81 -1.58
CA ASN A 93 12.81 3.46 -0.19
C ASN A 93 13.56 2.21 0.27
N THR A 94 13.78 1.24 -0.62
CA THR A 94 14.59 0.05 -0.32
C THR A 94 16.03 0.44 0.04
N CYS A 95 16.64 1.38 -0.68
CA CYS A 95 17.97 1.89 -0.33
C CYS A 95 17.99 2.53 1.07
N ILE A 96 16.97 3.32 1.42
CA ILE A 96 16.82 3.93 2.75
C ILE A 96 16.66 2.85 3.83
N ILE A 97 15.85 1.82 3.56
CA ILE A 97 15.65 0.69 4.47
C ILE A 97 16.95 -0.07 4.69
N HIS A 98 17.75 -0.31 3.66
CA HIS A 98 19.06 -0.95 3.80
C HIS A 98 20.02 -0.10 4.64
N ALA A 99 20.06 1.22 4.43
CA ALA A 99 20.85 2.12 5.27
C ALA A 99 20.40 2.09 6.74
N CYS A 100 19.08 2.04 6.99
CA CYS A 100 18.53 1.89 8.33
C CYS A 100 18.89 0.54 8.95
N ALA A 101 18.78 -0.55 8.19
CA ALA A 101 19.13 -1.90 8.62
C ALA A 101 20.62 -2.01 8.97
N TRP A 102 21.51 -1.41 8.17
CA TRP A 102 22.92 -1.28 8.50
C TRP A 102 23.10 -0.56 9.84
N LYS A 103 22.49 0.62 10.02
CA LYS A 103 22.63 1.36 11.29
C LYS A 103 22.10 0.58 12.48
N LEU A 104 21.02 -0.18 12.30
CA LEU A 104 20.49 -1.08 13.33
C LEU A 104 21.44 -2.22 13.66
N SER A 105 22.11 -2.84 12.67
CA SER A 105 23.01 -3.97 12.89
C SER A 105 24.18 -3.64 13.82
N GLN A 106 24.60 -2.37 13.85
CA GLN A 106 25.64 -1.86 14.73
C GLN A 106 25.23 -1.76 16.20
N LYS A 107 23.94 -1.92 16.54
CA LYS A 107 23.46 -1.83 17.93
C LYS A 107 23.52 -3.21 18.61
N PRO A 108 24.09 -3.32 19.82
CA PRO A 108 24.08 -4.58 20.55
C PRO A 108 22.65 -5.01 20.90
N GLN A 109 21.77 -4.06 21.18
CA GLN A 109 20.39 -4.32 21.56
C GLN A 109 19.49 -3.15 21.15
N VAL A 110 18.28 -3.50 20.69
CA VAL A 110 17.23 -2.57 20.29
C VAL A 110 15.86 -3.05 20.79
N ILE A 111 14.90 -2.14 20.87
CA ILE A 111 13.50 -2.48 21.13
C ILE A 111 12.88 -2.94 19.80
N SER A 112 12.25 -4.11 19.79
CA SER A 112 11.60 -4.67 18.59
C SER A 112 10.09 -4.71 18.68
N ASN A 113 9.54 -4.59 19.90
CA ASN A 113 8.10 -4.58 20.11
C ASN A 113 7.75 -3.64 21.27
N TRP A 114 6.72 -2.82 21.06
CA TRP A 114 6.09 -1.99 22.08
C TRP A 114 4.70 -2.53 22.38
N GLY A 115 4.36 -2.65 23.66
CA GLY A 115 3.00 -2.93 24.07
C GLY A 115 2.05 -1.78 23.70
N LEU A 116 0.74 -2.04 23.77
CA LEU A 116 -0.31 -1.05 23.53
C LEU A 116 -0.19 0.17 24.46
N SER A 117 0.34 -0.02 25.66
CA SER A 117 0.65 1.06 26.63
C SER A 117 1.89 1.88 26.27
N GLY A 118 2.54 1.61 25.14
CA GLY A 118 3.78 2.26 24.71
C GLY A 118 5.03 1.80 25.45
N LYS A 119 4.92 0.88 26.41
CA LYS A 119 6.09 0.31 27.11
C LYS A 119 6.81 -0.72 26.22
N PRO A 120 8.15 -0.80 26.25
CA PRO A 120 8.88 -1.85 25.52
C PRO A 120 8.49 -3.23 26.05
N ARG A 121 8.07 -4.13 25.16
CA ARG A 121 7.70 -5.51 25.53
C ARG A 121 8.80 -6.51 25.20
N HIS A 122 9.48 -6.30 24.07
CA HIS A 122 10.51 -7.22 23.61
C HIS A 122 11.73 -6.46 23.09
N ARG A 123 12.90 -7.01 23.39
CA ARG A 123 14.20 -6.48 22.97
C ARG A 123 14.94 -7.57 22.20
N THR A 124 15.69 -7.17 21.20
CA THR A 124 16.45 -8.09 20.35
C THR A 124 17.79 -7.48 19.98
N SER A 125 18.68 -8.24 19.37
CA SER A 125 19.94 -7.69 18.85
C SER A 125 19.70 -6.86 17.59
N GLY A 126 20.57 -5.88 17.35
CA GLY A 126 20.51 -5.05 16.15
C GLY A 126 20.50 -5.87 14.86
N ASN A 127 21.34 -6.91 14.77
CA ASN A 127 21.40 -7.82 13.63
C ASN A 127 20.07 -8.52 13.34
N LYS A 128 19.39 -9.03 14.38
CA LYS A 128 18.09 -9.70 14.21
C LYS A 128 17.02 -8.71 13.74
N MET A 129 17.01 -7.49 14.29
CA MET A 129 16.07 -6.45 13.87
C MET A 129 16.32 -5.99 12.42
N ALA A 130 17.59 -5.85 12.03
CA ALA A 130 17.99 -5.53 10.66
C ALA A 130 17.49 -6.62 9.69
N LEU A 131 17.71 -7.89 10.02
CA LEU A 131 17.24 -9.02 9.22
C LEU A 131 15.71 -9.02 9.06
N HIS A 132 14.95 -8.82 10.14
CA HIS A 132 13.49 -8.73 10.05
C HIS A 132 13.03 -7.57 9.16
N THR A 133 13.69 -6.42 9.25
CA THR A 133 13.37 -5.25 8.43
C THR A 133 13.62 -5.54 6.94
N LEU A 134 14.73 -6.22 6.61
CA LEU A 134 15.05 -6.61 5.24
C LEU A 134 14.07 -7.65 4.69
N ILE A 135 13.75 -8.70 5.46
CA ILE A 135 12.77 -9.73 5.07
C ILE A 135 11.41 -9.10 4.82
N ALA A 136 10.95 -8.21 5.71
CA ALA A 136 9.69 -7.51 5.54
C ALA A 136 9.68 -6.67 4.25
N ASN A 137 10.77 -5.93 3.98
CA ASN A 137 10.88 -5.14 2.75
C ASN A 137 10.92 -6.03 1.48
N SER A 138 11.63 -7.15 1.51
CA SER A 138 11.66 -8.11 0.39
C SER A 138 10.27 -8.67 0.10
N ALA A 139 9.47 -8.98 1.13
CA ALA A 139 8.10 -9.43 0.95
C ALA A 139 7.22 -8.32 0.32
N LEU A 140 7.41 -7.06 0.72
CA LEU A 140 6.69 -5.92 0.12
C LEU A 140 7.07 -5.70 -1.35
N LEU A 141 8.35 -5.77 -1.70
CA LEU A 141 8.80 -5.67 -3.09
C LEU A 141 8.31 -6.85 -3.93
N PHE A 142 8.38 -8.06 -3.38
CA PHE A 142 7.81 -9.23 -4.03
C PHE A 142 6.32 -9.01 -4.29
N TYR A 143 5.56 -8.53 -3.30
CA TYR A 143 4.16 -8.16 -3.52
C TYR A 143 4.02 -7.13 -4.65
N ALA A 144 4.75 -6.01 -4.63
CA ALA A 144 4.66 -4.96 -5.67
C ALA A 144 4.88 -5.50 -7.10
N PHE A 145 5.87 -6.36 -7.29
CA PHE A 145 6.40 -6.72 -8.61
C PHE A 145 6.20 -8.20 -9.01
N SER A 146 5.47 -8.99 -8.23
CA SER A 146 5.13 -10.38 -8.55
C SER A 146 3.95 -10.54 -9.53
N SER A 147 3.46 -9.45 -10.11
CA SER A 147 2.36 -9.51 -11.07
C SER A 147 2.76 -10.32 -12.30
N PRO A 148 1.91 -11.24 -12.79
CA PRO A 148 2.18 -11.96 -14.03
C PRO A 148 2.32 -10.97 -15.19
N ALA A 149 3.25 -11.25 -16.10
CA ALA A 149 3.54 -10.40 -17.24
C ALA A 149 2.27 -10.08 -18.05
N PRO A 150 2.15 -8.86 -18.62
CA PRO A 150 1.04 -8.49 -19.48
C PRO A 150 0.87 -9.51 -20.62
N GLY A 151 -0.37 -9.88 -20.94
CA GLY A 151 -0.68 -10.60 -22.16
C GLY A 151 -0.42 -9.75 -23.42
N PRO A 152 -0.52 -10.34 -24.62
CA PRO A 152 -0.18 -9.68 -25.89
C PRO A 152 -1.11 -8.51 -26.27
N GLU A 153 -2.31 -8.41 -25.67
CA GLU A 153 -3.19 -7.24 -25.79
C GLU A 153 -2.92 -6.25 -24.65
N LYS A 154 -2.66 -4.99 -24.99
CA LYS A 154 -2.13 -3.90 -24.14
C LYS A 154 -2.74 -3.75 -22.72
N THR A 155 -1.99 -2.99 -21.89
CA THR A 155 -2.45 -2.01 -20.85
C THR A 155 -2.42 -2.36 -19.36
N SER A 156 -1.77 -3.43 -18.89
CA SER A 156 -1.92 -3.88 -17.48
C SER A 156 -0.99 -3.26 -16.41
N SER A 157 -0.55 -2.00 -16.52
CA SER A 157 0.35 -1.35 -15.53
C SER A 157 -0.37 -0.65 -14.36
N TYR A 158 -1.70 -0.55 -14.38
CA TYR A 158 -2.46 0.13 -13.30
C TYR A 158 -2.59 -0.64 -11.98
N PRO A 159 -2.62 -2.00 -11.91
CA PRO A 159 -2.58 -2.71 -10.63
C PRO A 159 -1.25 -2.49 -9.89
N GLU A 160 -0.17 -2.24 -10.64
CA GLU A 160 1.14 -1.89 -10.09
C GLU A 160 1.11 -0.51 -9.44
N LEU A 161 0.37 0.46 -9.97
CA LEU A 161 0.23 1.79 -9.35
C LEU A 161 -0.38 1.69 -7.94
N VAL A 162 -1.46 0.91 -7.80
CA VAL A 162 -2.11 0.69 -6.49
C VAL A 162 -1.19 -0.09 -5.55
N SER A 163 -0.58 -1.17 -6.05
CA SER A 163 0.36 -1.99 -5.27
C SER A 163 1.57 -1.15 -4.80
N SER A 164 2.11 -0.29 -5.65
CA SER A 164 3.21 0.62 -5.32
C SER A 164 2.80 1.65 -4.27
N ALA A 165 1.59 2.24 -4.36
CA ALA A 165 1.10 3.17 -3.34
C ALA A 165 1.02 2.52 -1.95
N GLU A 166 0.53 1.28 -1.87
CA GLU A 166 0.47 0.49 -0.64
C GLU A 166 1.87 0.17 -0.11
N VAL A 167 2.76 -0.29 -0.99
CA VAL A 167 4.13 -0.70 -0.64
C VAL A 167 4.96 0.49 -0.18
N VAL A 168 4.90 1.63 -0.86
CA VAL A 168 5.58 2.87 -0.43
C VAL A 168 5.11 3.28 0.96
N SER A 169 3.82 3.15 1.24
CA SER A 169 3.24 3.50 2.53
C SER A 169 3.69 2.57 3.66
N LEU A 170 3.74 1.26 3.39
CA LEU A 170 4.24 0.26 4.35
C LEU A 170 5.76 0.34 4.54
N GLN A 171 6.52 0.66 3.50
CA GLN A 171 7.96 0.93 3.58
C GLN A 171 8.25 2.15 4.45
N LEU A 172 7.45 3.21 4.35
CA LEU A 172 7.59 4.36 5.25
C LEU A 172 7.34 3.95 6.71
N ALA A 173 6.34 3.11 6.98
CA ALA A 173 6.11 2.57 8.31
C ALA A 173 7.32 1.76 8.82
N LEU A 174 7.94 0.93 7.96
CA LEU A 174 9.18 0.20 8.28
C LEU A 174 10.34 1.15 8.58
N ILE A 175 10.55 2.19 7.77
CA ILE A 175 11.59 3.21 7.98
C ILE A 175 11.40 3.90 9.32
N LEU A 176 10.19 4.38 9.61
CA LEU A 176 9.87 5.06 10.88
C LEU A 176 10.08 4.13 12.08
N ASN A 177 9.73 2.85 11.94
CA ASN A 177 9.94 1.84 12.96
C ASN A 177 11.43 1.53 13.20
N ALA A 178 12.20 1.43 12.13
CA ALA A 178 13.65 1.22 12.18
C ALA A 178 14.36 2.43 12.82
N LEU A 179 14.00 3.65 12.43
CA LEU A 179 14.52 4.89 12.99
C LEU A 179 14.19 5.02 14.48
N ALA A 180 12.95 4.69 14.87
CA ALA A 180 12.55 4.66 16.27
C ALA A 180 13.38 3.66 17.09
N SER A 181 13.57 2.45 16.56
CA SER A 181 14.36 1.38 17.21
C SER A 181 15.85 1.74 17.33
N TYR A 182 16.38 2.51 16.38
CA TYR A 182 17.76 2.97 16.39
C TYR A 182 18.00 4.15 17.34
N ARG A 183 17.09 5.13 17.35
CA ARG A 183 17.24 6.37 18.13
C ARG A 183 16.92 6.20 19.60
N ILE A 184 16.02 5.29 19.95
CA ILE A 184 15.60 5.13 21.34
C ILE A 184 16.55 4.18 22.08
N PRO A 185 17.12 4.63 23.21
CA PRO A 185 17.92 3.75 24.04
C PRO A 185 17.03 2.63 24.59
N PRO A 186 17.55 1.40 24.70
CA PRO A 186 16.80 0.28 25.26
C PRO A 186 16.21 0.59 26.64
N SER A 187 16.88 1.43 27.45
CA SER A 187 16.41 1.84 28.79
C SER A 187 15.16 2.73 28.79
N SER A 188 14.70 3.24 27.65
CA SER A 188 13.51 4.11 27.58
C SER A 188 12.24 3.38 28.01
N ALA A 189 11.40 4.04 28.81
CA ALA A 189 10.12 3.52 29.25
C ALA A 189 8.94 3.81 28.29
N ARG A 190 9.16 4.60 27.23
CA ARG A 190 8.08 5.10 26.36
C ARG A 190 8.37 4.89 24.86
N ARG A 191 7.31 4.57 24.10
CA ARG A 191 7.31 4.46 22.64
C ARG A 191 7.43 5.85 22.01
N PRO A 192 8.23 6.05 20.95
CA PRO A 192 8.23 7.30 20.24
C PRO A 192 6.95 7.43 19.44
N VAL A 193 6.46 8.66 19.32
CA VAL A 193 5.32 8.99 18.46
C VAL A 193 5.57 8.49 17.03
N SER A 194 6.80 8.55 16.51
CA SER A 194 7.13 8.06 15.16
C SER A 194 6.90 6.57 14.95
N ALA A 195 7.20 5.71 15.95
CA ALA A 195 6.94 4.27 15.83
C ALA A 195 5.43 3.96 15.87
N ALA A 196 4.65 4.76 16.61
CA ALA A 196 3.19 4.61 16.66
C ALA A 196 2.53 5.14 15.38
N ALA A 197 3.06 6.23 14.84
CA ALA A 197 2.52 6.91 13.67
C ALA A 197 2.66 6.08 12.39
N GLY A 198 3.73 5.29 12.21
CA GLY A 198 3.99 4.57 10.95
C GLY A 198 2.83 3.67 10.48
N LEU A 199 2.26 2.85 11.37
CA LEU A 199 1.15 1.94 11.01
C LEU A 199 -0.17 2.68 10.78
N ILE A 200 -0.39 3.79 11.49
CA ILE A 200 -1.61 4.61 11.37
C ILE A 200 -1.56 5.45 10.09
N LEU A 201 -0.37 5.95 9.73
CA LEU A 201 -0.15 6.78 8.55
C LEU A 201 -0.14 5.97 7.25
N ALA A 202 0.15 4.66 7.30
CA ALA A 202 0.21 3.83 6.11
C ALA A 202 -1.10 3.86 5.26
N PRO A 203 -2.30 3.60 5.82
CA PRO A 203 -3.54 3.70 5.04
C PRO A 203 -3.83 5.13 4.57
N VAL A 204 -3.47 6.14 5.36
CA VAL A 204 -3.65 7.56 4.99
C VAL A 204 -2.79 7.92 3.78
N LEU A 205 -1.51 7.55 3.80
CA LEU A 205 -0.58 7.82 2.71
C LEU A 205 -0.96 7.02 1.46
N SER A 206 -1.36 5.76 1.61
CA SER A 206 -1.80 4.94 0.48
C SER A 206 -3.03 5.55 -0.19
N THR A 207 -4.01 6.01 0.60
CA THR A 207 -5.18 6.72 0.09
C THR A 207 -4.78 8.00 -0.64
N ALA A 208 -3.91 8.81 -0.03
CA ALA A 208 -3.45 10.07 -0.62
C ALA A 208 -2.72 9.87 -1.96
N LEU A 209 -1.88 8.82 -2.06
CA LEU A 209 -1.18 8.47 -3.30
C LEU A 209 -2.15 8.04 -4.39
N CYS A 210 -3.10 7.16 -4.09
CA CYS A 210 -4.12 6.72 -5.06
C CYS A 210 -5.03 7.88 -5.51
N VAL A 211 -5.48 8.73 -4.59
CA VAL A 211 -6.24 9.96 -4.91
C VAL A 211 -5.40 10.92 -5.76
N GLY A 212 -4.11 11.04 -5.45
CA GLY A 212 -3.18 11.85 -6.24
C GLY A 212 -3.04 11.36 -7.69
N ILE A 213 -2.98 10.03 -7.88
CA ILE A 213 -2.98 9.40 -9.22
C ILE A 213 -4.26 9.75 -9.97
N VAL A 214 -5.43 9.56 -9.36
CA VAL A 214 -6.74 9.89 -9.93
C VAL A 214 -6.82 11.35 -10.33
N LYS A 215 -6.49 12.27 -9.41
CA LYS A 215 -6.53 13.72 -9.69
C LYS A 215 -5.55 14.12 -10.79
N SER A 216 -4.36 13.50 -10.84
CA SER A 216 -3.40 13.75 -11.91
C SER A 216 -3.93 13.31 -13.28
N ALA A 217 -4.66 12.19 -13.35
CA ALA A 217 -5.26 11.70 -14.59
C ALA A 217 -6.41 12.61 -15.05
N LEU A 218 -7.31 13.00 -14.15
CA LEU A 218 -8.42 13.91 -14.44
C LEU A 218 -7.93 15.28 -14.93
N HIS A 219 -6.90 15.84 -14.28
CA HIS A 219 -6.30 17.10 -14.75
C HIS A 219 -5.67 16.98 -16.14
N HIS A 220 -5.16 15.81 -16.50
CA HIS A 220 -4.61 15.58 -17.84
C HIS A 220 -5.73 15.46 -18.88
N LEU A 221 -6.77 14.67 -18.58
CA LEU A 221 -7.98 14.55 -19.40
C LEU A 221 -8.63 15.92 -19.68
N ASP A 222 -8.80 16.74 -18.65
CA ASP A 222 -9.35 18.10 -18.77
C ASP A 222 -8.54 19.00 -19.71
N ARG A 223 -7.22 18.82 -19.75
CA ARG A 223 -6.34 19.58 -20.64
C ARG A 223 -6.49 19.11 -22.08
N GLU A 224 -6.57 17.81 -22.30
CA GLU A 224 -6.80 17.24 -23.64
C GLU A 224 -8.15 17.69 -24.22
N LEU A 225 -9.23 17.62 -23.43
CA LEU A 225 -10.57 18.06 -23.83
C LEU A 225 -10.60 19.56 -24.18
N ARG A 226 -9.93 20.40 -23.39
CA ARG A 226 -9.80 21.84 -23.68
C ARG A 226 -9.04 22.12 -24.97
N ASN A 227 -7.94 21.40 -25.21
CA ASN A 227 -7.15 21.55 -26.43
C ASN A 227 -7.96 21.13 -27.67
N GLN A 228 -8.72 20.04 -27.59
CA GLN A 228 -9.59 19.60 -28.67
C GLN A 228 -10.71 20.61 -28.97
N LYS A 229 -11.31 21.20 -27.94
CA LYS A 229 -12.34 22.25 -28.11
C LYS A 229 -11.78 23.47 -28.83
N ASN A 230 -10.59 23.93 -28.45
CA ASN A 230 -9.94 25.08 -29.09
C ASN A 230 -9.55 24.79 -30.55
N ALA A 231 -9.10 23.57 -30.85
CA ALA A 231 -8.79 23.17 -32.23
C ALA A 231 -10.03 23.18 -33.14
N ARG A 232 -11.19 22.79 -32.61
CA ARG A 232 -12.47 22.78 -33.34
C ARG A 232 -13.08 24.17 -33.55
N SER A 233 -12.78 25.16 -32.71
CA SER A 233 -13.28 26.53 -32.89
C SER A 233 -12.50 27.34 -33.95
N HIS A 234 -11.40 26.81 -34.46
CA HIS A 234 -10.58 27.42 -35.51
C HIS A 234 -10.75 26.74 -36.88
N GLN A 235 -11.67 25.78 -36.99
CA GLN A 235 -12.12 25.17 -38.24
C GLN A 235 -13.50 25.73 -38.59
#